data_AF-A0A139CQ26-F1
#
_entry.id   AF-A0A139CQ26-F1
#
_cell.length_a   1.000
_cell.length_b   1.000
_cell.length_c   1.000
_cell.angle_alpha   90.00
_cell.angle_beta   90.00
_cell.angle_gamma   90.00
#
_symmetry.space_group_name_H-M   'P 1'
#
loop_
_entity.id
_entity.type
_entity.pdbx_description
1 polymer ?
#
loop_
_entity_poly.entity_id
_entity_poly.type
_entity_poly.pdbx_seq_one_letter_code
_entity_poly.pdbx_strand_id
1 'polypeptide(L)'
;MHKHERYGVKIISQKLLYAAIICLTVLLIVPTANAMLTAESAEISYQVEHSDRIAVGKVTEIQRHYDHSIVTIKIKEWLMNPISSTEIKIRTEIGTNVDTEDEPRFTLSESAILMLTDADLENNTFQVTVGEPGKHPLSDLDEIVNEISKIQSAQKHANLEDDAEKHTEYTSNPVTLSNGSDYALDMDDDRIPVDESHDDRIATMITSLIAFGASIIFVFLLVKKAAHEPNSRRTYVIFFLIGIFTFYLSGYILRGIDPPQPIYLMFLVFFVLTGTGILATGERSRMFISKAFAISFAALIIISVLFFAYGAFSHMYSKTIDARLLQEEPDTFVTVTQEDLNAYPALKEAIETRSYVDANPWEWERTIEFLNGTFTVRYKGEYYEIGFTTA
;
A
#
# COMPACT_ATOMS: atom_id res chain seq x y z
N MET A 1 -49.50 21.75 -28.67
CA MET A 1 -49.09 21.63 -27.26
C MET A 1 -47.84 20.75 -27.08
N HIS A 2 -46.81 20.85 -27.95
CA HIS A 2 -45.62 19.96 -27.96
C HIS A 2 -44.27 20.69 -27.79
N LYS A 3 -44.29 21.99 -27.42
CA LYS A 3 -43.07 22.80 -27.35
C LYS A 3 -42.37 22.77 -25.98
N HIS A 4 -43.03 22.28 -24.93
CA HIS A 4 -42.48 22.23 -23.57
C HIS A 4 -41.67 20.95 -23.24
N GLU A 5 -41.94 19.81 -23.89
CA GLU A 5 -41.18 18.57 -23.61
C GLU A 5 -39.72 18.60 -24.11
N ARG A 6 -39.42 19.41 -25.14
CA ARG A 6 -38.04 19.53 -25.67
C ARG A 6 -37.08 20.28 -24.75
N TYR A 7 -37.57 21.06 -23.78
CA TYR A 7 -36.69 21.78 -22.85
C TYR A 7 -36.23 20.91 -21.67
N GLY A 8 -37.06 19.99 -21.17
CA GLY A 8 -36.71 19.12 -20.05
C GLY A 8 -35.56 18.15 -20.36
N VAL A 9 -35.50 17.62 -21.58
CA VAL A 9 -34.47 16.65 -21.99
C VAL A 9 -33.07 17.27 -22.08
N LYS A 10 -32.97 18.55 -22.48
CA LYS A 10 -31.68 19.26 -22.54
C LYS A 10 -31.07 19.46 -21.15
N ILE A 11 -31.89 19.84 -20.17
CA ILE A 11 -31.44 20.11 -18.79
C ILE A 11 -30.91 18.84 -18.12
N ILE A 12 -31.56 17.70 -18.34
CA ILE A 12 -31.14 16.41 -17.76
C ILE A 12 -29.81 15.93 -18.37
N SER A 13 -29.62 16.09 -19.69
CA SER A 13 -28.38 15.69 -20.36
C SER A 13 -27.16 16.50 -19.91
N GLN A 14 -27.36 17.78 -19.60
CA GLN A 14 -26.30 18.68 -19.16
C GLN A 14 -25.88 18.37 -17.71
N LYS A 15 -26.84 18.06 -16.83
CA LYS A 15 -26.54 17.65 -15.44
C LYS A 15 -25.77 16.33 -15.37
N LEU A 16 -26.11 15.36 -16.22
CA LEU A 16 -25.38 14.09 -16.35
C LEU A 16 -23.95 14.28 -16.86
N LEU A 17 -23.74 15.19 -17.82
CA LEU A 17 -22.41 15.53 -18.32
C LEU A 17 -21.57 16.20 -17.22
N TYR A 18 -22.13 17.15 -16.47
CA TYR A 18 -21.43 17.76 -15.34
C TYR A 18 -21.11 16.76 -14.24
N ALA A 19 -22.04 15.85 -13.90
CA ALA A 19 -21.78 14.81 -12.91
C ALA A 19 -20.67 13.84 -13.36
N ALA A 20 -20.64 13.47 -14.65
CA ALA A 20 -19.59 12.62 -15.20
C ALA A 20 -18.23 13.33 -15.25
N ILE A 21 -18.20 14.62 -15.60
CA ILE A 21 -16.98 15.44 -15.54
C ILE A 21 -16.51 15.55 -14.10
N ILE A 22 -17.37 15.93 -13.14
CA ILE A 22 -16.99 16.04 -11.72
C ILE A 22 -16.49 14.70 -11.19
N CYS A 23 -17.15 13.59 -11.53
CA CYS A 23 -16.71 12.26 -11.11
C CYS A 23 -15.35 11.87 -11.73
N LEU A 24 -15.12 12.20 -13.00
CA LEU A 24 -13.81 12.06 -13.65
C LEU A 24 -12.76 12.96 -13.00
N THR A 25 -13.08 14.23 -12.71
CA THR A 25 -12.14 15.14 -12.04
C THR A 25 -11.85 14.64 -10.63
N VAL A 26 -12.84 14.16 -9.88
CA VAL A 26 -12.64 13.55 -8.57
C VAL A 26 -11.77 12.30 -8.70
N LEU A 27 -11.99 11.43 -9.68
CA LEU A 27 -11.14 10.26 -9.95
C LEU A 27 -9.71 10.61 -10.37
N LEU A 28 -9.50 11.74 -11.06
CA LEU A 28 -8.19 12.26 -11.42
C LEU A 28 -7.53 13.05 -10.28
N ILE A 29 -8.32 13.56 -9.33
CA ILE A 29 -7.87 14.29 -8.14
C ILE A 29 -7.62 13.34 -6.98
N VAL A 30 -8.25 12.14 -6.93
CA VAL A 30 -7.86 11.11 -5.97
C VAL A 30 -6.40 10.82 -6.29
N PRO A 31 -5.44 11.20 -5.42
CA PRO A 31 -4.09 10.77 -5.60
C PRO A 31 -4.17 9.25 -5.63
N THR A 32 -3.72 8.63 -6.72
CA THR A 32 -3.40 7.22 -6.67
C THR A 32 -2.39 7.12 -5.54
N ALA A 33 -2.84 6.72 -4.36
CA ALA A 33 -2.02 6.37 -3.21
C ALA A 33 -1.30 5.08 -3.58
N ASN A 34 -0.51 5.14 -4.64
CA ASN A 34 0.62 4.28 -4.78
C ASN A 34 1.52 4.75 -3.65
N ALA A 35 1.77 3.88 -2.67
CA ALA A 35 2.87 4.01 -1.74
C ALA A 35 4.20 3.81 -2.51
N MET A 36 4.36 4.55 -3.61
CA MET A 36 5.60 4.69 -4.32
C MET A 36 6.26 5.88 -3.66
N LEU A 37 7.48 5.68 -3.14
CA LEU A 37 8.29 6.76 -2.61
C LEU A 37 8.25 7.93 -3.59
N THR A 38 7.69 9.06 -3.16
CA THR A 38 7.65 10.26 -4.01
C THR A 38 9.09 10.67 -4.28
N ALA A 39 9.38 11.23 -5.45
CA ALA A 39 10.73 11.72 -5.75
C ALA A 39 11.24 12.70 -4.67
N GLU A 40 10.32 13.44 -4.05
CA GLU A 40 10.55 14.32 -2.90
C GLU A 40 11.05 13.57 -1.65
N SER A 41 10.52 12.37 -1.36
CA SER A 41 10.96 11.58 -0.20
C SER A 41 12.41 11.07 -0.30
N ALA A 42 12.96 11.02 -1.52
CA ALA A 42 14.37 10.71 -1.75
C ALA A 42 15.30 11.93 -1.58
N GLU A 43 14.76 13.14 -1.40
CA GLU A 43 15.57 14.34 -1.17
C GLU A 43 16.07 14.40 0.28
N ILE A 44 17.36 14.69 0.46
CA ILE A 44 17.99 14.80 1.80
C ILE A 44 17.23 15.79 2.69
N SER A 45 16.80 16.93 2.15
CA SER A 45 16.04 17.93 2.91
C SER A 45 14.75 17.37 3.49
N TYR A 46 14.00 16.61 2.70
CA TYR A 46 12.76 15.98 3.16
C TYR A 46 13.05 14.97 4.28
N GLN A 47 14.05 14.12 4.08
CA GLN A 47 14.39 13.08 5.06
C GLN A 47 14.88 13.68 6.38
N VAL A 48 15.69 14.75 6.34
CA VAL A 48 16.13 15.45 7.56
C VAL A 48 14.94 16.04 8.32
N GLU A 49 13.97 16.64 7.61
CA GLU A 49 12.77 17.23 8.21
C GLU A 49 11.84 16.18 8.85
N HIS A 50 11.79 14.98 8.29
CA HIS A 50 10.90 13.90 8.74
C HIS A 50 11.59 12.86 9.62
N SER A 51 12.86 13.06 9.96
CA SER A 51 13.59 12.22 10.92
C SER A 51 13.38 12.73 12.34
N ASP A 52 13.18 11.82 13.28
CA ASP A 52 13.24 12.16 14.70
C ASP A 52 14.69 12.37 15.12
N ARG A 53 15.61 11.59 14.55
CA ARG A 53 17.03 11.58 14.90
C ARG A 53 17.89 11.29 13.68
N ILE A 54 19.13 11.78 13.71
CA ILE A 54 20.12 11.46 12.67
C ILE A 54 21.41 11.08 13.36
N ALA A 55 21.98 9.93 12.96
CA ALA A 55 23.19 9.39 13.55
C ALA A 55 24.16 8.87 12.52
N VAL A 56 25.45 8.90 12.84
CA VAL A 56 26.49 8.19 12.10
C VAL A 56 26.87 6.96 12.93
N GLY A 57 26.84 5.79 12.29
CA GLY A 57 27.09 4.53 13.00
C GLY A 57 27.76 3.47 12.14
N LYS A 58 28.18 2.39 12.79
CA LYS A 58 28.76 1.20 12.16
C LYS A 58 27.94 -0.03 12.50
N VAL A 59 27.63 -0.85 11.49
CA VAL A 59 26.92 -2.12 11.67
C VAL A 59 27.82 -3.12 12.39
N THR A 60 27.39 -3.60 13.56
CA THR A 60 28.13 -4.58 14.37
C THR A 60 27.51 -5.96 14.35
N GLU A 61 26.19 -6.05 14.14
CA GLU A 61 25.46 -7.33 14.13
C GLU A 61 24.22 -7.22 13.24
N ILE A 62 23.86 -8.32 12.59
CA ILE A 62 22.61 -8.46 11.83
C ILE A 62 21.96 -9.78 12.26
N GLN A 63 20.85 -9.70 12.97
CA GLN A 63 20.03 -10.84 13.34
C GLN A 63 18.88 -10.94 12.35
N ARG A 64 18.89 -11.97 11.50
CA ARG A 64 17.80 -12.20 10.54
C ARG A 64 16.74 -13.08 11.16
N HIS A 65 15.51 -12.59 11.17
CA HIS A 65 14.31 -13.36 11.42
C HIS A 65 13.64 -13.69 10.08
N TYR A 66 12.49 -14.34 10.11
CA TYR A 66 11.83 -14.82 8.91
C TYR A 66 11.31 -13.71 8.00
N ASP A 67 10.64 -12.73 8.61
CA ASP A 67 9.96 -11.60 7.97
C ASP A 67 10.67 -10.26 8.17
N HIS A 68 11.62 -10.18 9.10
CA HIS A 68 12.36 -8.95 9.41
C HIS A 68 13.80 -9.25 9.84
N SER A 69 14.61 -8.20 9.99
CA SER A 69 15.94 -8.27 10.59
C SER A 69 16.09 -7.18 11.64
N ILE A 70 16.87 -7.49 12.68
CA ILE A 70 17.31 -6.54 13.69
C ILE A 70 18.80 -6.29 13.48
N VAL A 71 19.13 -5.04 13.18
CA VAL A 71 20.50 -4.59 12.90
C VAL A 71 21.00 -3.78 14.09
N THR A 72 22.06 -4.27 14.73
CA THR A 72 22.71 -3.52 15.81
C THR A 72 23.73 -2.57 15.21
N ILE A 73 23.57 -1.28 15.51
CA ILE A 73 24.46 -0.20 15.07
C ILE A 73 25.16 0.39 16.29
N LYS A 74 26.49 0.44 16.22
CA LYS A 74 27.29 1.21 17.17
C LYS A 74 27.39 2.66 16.70
N ILE A 75 26.83 3.57 17.50
CA ILE A 75 26.81 5.00 17.20
C ILE A 75 28.20 5.60 17.43
N LYS A 76 28.68 6.33 16.43
CA LYS A 76 29.90 7.13 16.50
C LYS A 76 29.57 8.56 16.95
N GLU A 77 28.53 9.15 16.36
CA GLU A 77 28.09 10.52 16.63
C GLU A 77 26.61 10.69 16.28
N TRP A 78 25.92 11.52 17.05
CA TRP A 78 24.57 11.98 16.76
C TRP A 78 24.65 13.34 16.08
N LEU A 79 23.99 13.48 14.94
CA LEU A 79 23.90 14.74 14.19
C LEU A 79 22.65 15.54 14.57
N MET A 80 21.58 14.84 14.99
CA MET A 80 20.30 15.45 15.38
C MET A 80 19.65 14.67 16.53
N ASN A 81 19.12 15.41 17.52
CA ASN A 81 18.36 14.90 18.67
C ASN A 81 19.04 13.71 19.39
N PRO A 82 20.24 13.91 19.99
CA PRO A 82 21.04 12.83 20.57
C PRO A 82 20.36 12.13 21.75
N ILE A 83 20.65 10.84 21.91
CA ILE A 83 20.36 10.07 23.13
C ILE A 83 21.66 9.59 23.78
N SER A 84 21.55 9.14 25.03
CA SER A 84 22.70 8.65 25.81
C SER A 84 23.23 7.29 25.35
N SER A 85 22.48 6.54 24.53
CA SER A 85 22.92 5.24 24.06
C SER A 85 24.04 5.34 23.02
N THR A 86 24.99 4.41 23.13
CA THR A 86 26.07 4.23 22.16
C THR A 86 25.81 3.09 21.18
N GLU A 87 24.73 2.34 21.39
CA GLU A 87 24.27 1.25 20.54
C GLU A 87 22.76 1.35 20.34
N ILE A 88 22.30 1.17 19.12
CA ILE A 88 20.88 1.17 18.76
C ILE A 88 20.55 -0.06 17.94
N LYS A 89 19.26 -0.40 17.89
CA LYS A 89 18.71 -1.46 17.05
C LYS A 89 17.87 -0.84 15.94
N ILE A 90 18.09 -1.27 14.71
CA ILE A 90 17.27 -0.90 13.57
C ILE A 90 16.48 -2.12 13.15
N ARG A 91 15.16 -2.00 13.10
CA ARG A 91 14.30 -3.02 12.51
C ARG A 91 14.11 -2.73 11.03
N THR A 92 14.30 -3.74 10.19
CA THR A 92 14.04 -3.70 8.74
C THR A 92 13.09 -4.82 8.37
N GLU A 93 12.13 -4.61 7.49
CA GLU A 93 11.20 -5.65 7.02
C GLU A 93 11.82 -6.52 5.89
N ILE A 94 13.12 -6.80 6.04
CA ILE A 94 13.89 -7.77 5.25
C ILE A 94 14.20 -8.94 6.17
N GLY A 95 13.59 -10.10 5.91
CA GLY A 95 13.86 -11.34 6.61
C GLY A 95 14.72 -12.32 5.81
N THR A 96 14.77 -13.57 6.27
CA THR A 96 15.42 -14.66 5.52
C THR A 96 14.61 -15.08 4.30
N ASN A 97 13.28 -14.94 4.36
CA ASN A 97 12.35 -15.39 3.31
C ASN A 97 11.40 -14.28 2.81
N VAL A 98 11.43 -13.11 3.42
CA VAL A 98 10.67 -11.93 2.99
C VAL A 98 11.65 -10.85 2.56
N ASP A 99 11.48 -10.34 1.35
CA ASP A 99 12.26 -9.22 0.81
C ASP A 99 11.30 -8.10 0.43
N THR A 100 11.18 -7.10 1.30
CA THR A 100 10.32 -5.94 1.06
C THR A 100 11.08 -4.93 0.21
N GLU A 101 10.43 -4.45 -0.86
CA GLU A 101 10.97 -3.41 -1.73
C GLU A 101 11.24 -2.13 -0.91
N ASP A 102 12.31 -1.41 -1.27
CA ASP A 102 12.74 -0.16 -0.64
C ASP A 102 13.18 -0.24 0.84
N GLU A 103 13.21 -1.41 1.48
CA GLU A 103 13.76 -1.53 2.85
C GLU A 103 15.31 -1.39 2.86
N PRO A 104 15.87 -0.82 3.95
CA PRO A 104 17.28 -0.54 4.02
C PRO A 104 18.11 -1.82 4.18
N ARG A 105 19.05 -2.06 3.26
CA ARG A 105 19.92 -3.25 3.25
C ARG A 105 21.22 -2.99 3.97
N PHE A 106 21.51 -3.77 5.01
CA PHE A 106 22.74 -3.62 5.76
C PHE A 106 23.79 -4.69 5.46
N THR A 107 25.06 -4.26 5.44
CA THR A 107 26.24 -5.13 5.38
C THR A 107 27.03 -5.02 6.68
N LEU A 108 27.47 -6.17 7.20
CA LEU A 108 28.28 -6.22 8.42
C LEU A 108 29.53 -5.34 8.27
N SER A 109 29.85 -4.56 9.30
CA SER A 109 30.98 -3.62 9.33
C SER A 109 30.91 -2.40 8.41
N GLU A 110 29.82 -2.18 7.66
CA GLU A 110 29.67 -0.92 6.94
C GLU A 110 29.42 0.24 7.90
N SER A 111 29.71 1.46 7.46
CA SER A 111 29.42 2.69 8.19
C SER A 111 28.52 3.57 7.35
N ALA A 112 27.45 4.07 7.96
CA ALA A 112 26.41 4.82 7.29
C ALA A 112 25.92 5.97 8.18
N ILE A 113 25.32 6.96 7.53
CA ILE A 113 24.51 7.99 8.16
C ILE A 113 23.07 7.52 8.07
N LEU A 114 22.35 7.62 9.19
CA LEU A 114 21.04 7.01 9.37
C LEU A 114 20.05 8.10 9.74
N MET A 115 19.05 8.29 8.88
CA MET A 115 17.83 9.06 9.12
C MET A 115 16.87 8.15 9.89
N LEU A 116 16.50 8.49 11.12
CA LEU A 116 15.81 7.57 12.03
C LEU A 116 14.46 8.11 12.50
N THR A 117 13.49 7.21 12.57
CA THR A 117 12.19 7.40 13.24
C THR A 117 12.13 6.54 14.51
N ASP A 118 11.61 7.10 15.58
CA ASP A 118 11.50 6.43 16.89
C ASP A 118 10.44 5.31 16.82
N ALA A 119 10.85 4.05 17.01
CA ALA A 119 9.94 2.91 17.03
C ALA A 119 9.65 2.44 18.47
N ASP A 120 10.70 2.21 19.26
CA ASP A 120 10.62 1.89 20.68
C ASP A 120 11.84 2.47 21.40
N LEU A 121 11.66 3.65 22.00
CA LEU A 121 12.70 4.38 22.68
C LEU A 121 13.22 3.68 23.94
N GLU A 122 12.38 2.93 24.64
CA GLU A 122 12.78 2.24 25.87
C GLU A 122 13.81 1.14 25.55
N ASN A 123 13.64 0.49 24.40
CA ASN A 123 14.52 -0.57 23.92
C ASN A 123 15.59 -0.10 22.91
N ASN A 124 15.74 1.22 22.69
CA ASN A 124 16.61 1.81 21.67
C ASN A 124 16.39 1.20 20.27
N THR A 125 15.13 0.95 19.90
CA THR A 125 14.76 0.43 18.59
C THR A 125 14.21 1.53 17.70
N PHE A 126 14.69 1.58 16.47
CA PHE A 126 14.38 2.60 15.48
C PHE A 126 14.07 1.96 14.13
N GLN A 127 13.50 2.74 13.23
CA GLN A 127 13.38 2.43 11.81
C GLN A 127 14.13 3.49 10.99
N VAL A 128 14.59 3.12 9.79
CA VAL A 128 15.17 4.10 8.87
C VAL A 128 14.04 4.86 8.20
N THR A 129 14.08 6.19 8.31
CA THR A 129 13.11 7.08 7.70
C THR A 129 13.13 6.93 6.18
N VAL A 130 11.98 6.62 5.56
CA VAL A 130 11.84 6.41 4.11
C VAL A 130 12.59 5.16 3.58
N GLY A 131 12.97 4.20 4.43
CA GLY A 131 13.59 2.95 3.97
C GLY A 131 15.05 3.13 3.51
N GLU A 132 15.46 2.48 2.41
CA GLU A 132 16.82 2.50 1.85
C GLU A 132 17.32 3.93 1.54
N PRO A 133 16.52 4.84 0.96
CA PRO A 133 16.91 6.24 0.81
C PRO A 133 17.38 6.95 2.08
N GLY A 134 16.87 6.57 3.26
CA GLY A 134 17.26 7.16 4.55
C GLY A 134 18.61 6.66 5.09
N LYS A 135 19.26 5.71 4.40
CA LYS A 135 20.59 5.20 4.72
C LYS A 135 21.60 5.77 3.74
N HIS A 136 22.39 6.74 4.22
CA HIS A 136 23.35 7.46 3.39
C HIS A 136 24.80 6.99 3.57
N PRO A 137 25.62 7.04 2.51
CA PRO A 137 27.07 6.92 2.64
C PRO A 137 27.67 8.12 3.39
N LEU A 138 28.85 7.94 3.98
CA LEU A 138 29.56 9.01 4.70
C LEU A 138 29.94 10.20 3.82
N SER A 139 29.91 10.06 2.48
CA SER A 139 30.15 11.17 1.55
C SER A 139 29.11 12.28 1.65
N ASP A 140 27.91 11.95 2.14
CA ASP A 140 26.77 12.86 2.15
C ASP A 140 26.72 13.66 3.48
N LEU A 141 27.69 13.47 4.38
CA LEU A 141 27.72 14.06 5.72
C LEU A 141 27.64 15.59 5.69
N ASP A 142 28.43 16.22 4.83
CA ASP A 142 28.46 17.69 4.75
C ASP A 142 27.13 18.26 4.26
N GLU A 143 26.47 17.56 3.32
CA GLU A 143 25.17 17.95 2.78
C GLU A 143 24.07 17.80 3.85
N ILE A 144 24.04 16.68 4.56
CA ILE A 144 23.08 16.42 5.65
C ILE A 144 23.27 17.43 6.79
N VAL A 145 24.51 17.71 7.21
CA VAL A 145 24.79 18.70 8.27
C VAL A 145 24.36 20.10 7.84
N ASN A 146 24.53 20.45 6.57
CA ASN A 146 24.06 21.71 6.02
C ASN A 146 22.53 21.83 6.09
N GLU A 147 21.78 20.78 5.71
CA GLU A 147 20.31 20.79 5.83
C GLU A 147 19.83 20.86 7.29
N ILE A 148 20.45 20.09 8.21
CA ILE A 148 20.15 20.18 9.65
C ILE A 148 20.32 21.62 10.15
N SER A 149 21.40 22.30 9.74
CA SER A 149 21.67 23.67 10.16
C SER A 149 20.61 24.67 9.67
N LYS A 150 20.08 24.47 8.46
CA LYS A 150 18.99 25.29 7.91
C LYS A 150 17.72 25.13 8.74
N ILE A 151 17.32 23.89 9.04
CA ILE A 151 16.12 23.61 9.84
C ILE A 151 16.25 24.19 11.24
N GLN A 152 17.39 23.99 11.92
CA GLN A 152 17.63 24.57 13.25
C GLN A 152 17.60 26.10 13.23
N SER A 153 18.13 26.74 12.18
CA SER A 153 18.06 28.19 12.02
C SER A 153 16.62 28.68 11.83
N ALA A 154 15.82 27.99 11.01
CA ALA A 154 14.42 28.31 10.78
C ALA A 154 13.58 28.18 12.05
N GLN A 155 13.77 27.10 12.82
CA GLN A 155 13.09 26.88 14.11
C GLN A 155 13.43 27.96 15.14
N LYS A 156 14.70 28.40 15.19
CA LYS A 156 15.10 29.48 16.08
C LYS A 156 14.44 30.81 15.72
N HIS A 157 14.27 31.10 14.43
CA HIS A 157 13.56 32.30 13.98
C HIS A 157 12.07 32.26 14.29
N ALA A 158 11.40 31.12 14.09
CA ALA A 158 9.97 30.96 14.40
C ALA A 158 9.68 31.16 15.90
N ASN A 159 10.50 30.58 16.79
CA ASN A 159 10.32 30.75 18.23
C ASN A 159 10.52 32.20 18.70
N LEU A 160 11.36 32.98 18.02
CA LEU A 160 11.56 34.41 18.33
C LEU A 160 10.40 35.31 17.88
N GLU A 161 9.68 34.92 16.82
CA GLU A 161 8.47 35.64 16.36
C GLU A 161 7.25 35.32 17.25
N ASP A 162 7.11 34.08 17.70
CA ASP A 162 6.01 33.65 18.58
C ASP A 162 6.13 34.27 19.99
N ASP A 163 7.36 34.41 20.51
CA ASP A 163 7.64 35.14 21.77
C ASP A 163 7.39 36.66 21.64
N ALA A 164 7.53 37.23 20.44
CA ALA A 164 7.24 38.65 20.20
C ALA A 164 5.72 38.91 20.13
N GLU A 165 4.92 37.96 19.65
CA GLU A 165 3.47 38.09 19.54
C GLU A 165 2.76 37.86 20.90
N LYS A 166 3.30 36.94 21.72
CA LYS A 166 2.79 36.63 23.08
C LYS A 166 3.00 37.74 24.11
N HIS A 167 3.83 38.74 23.82
CA HIS A 167 4.02 39.91 24.68
C HIS A 167 3.01 41.05 24.43
N THR A 168 2.07 40.89 23.50
CA THR A 168 1.02 41.91 23.23
C THR A 168 -0.34 41.61 23.84
N GLU A 169 -0.57 40.42 24.40
CA GLU A 169 -1.85 40.05 24.98
C GLU A 169 -1.63 39.33 26.32
N TYR A 170 -1.82 40.07 27.42
CA TYR A 170 -2.43 39.67 28.70
C TYR A 170 -1.92 40.58 29.84
N THR A 171 -2.76 41.55 30.22
CA THR A 171 -2.67 42.21 31.52
C THR A 171 -3.80 41.66 32.40
N SER A 172 -3.46 41.26 33.64
CA SER A 172 -4.34 40.90 34.77
C SER A 172 -5.15 39.59 34.59
N ASN A 173 -5.14 38.58 35.48
CA ASN A 173 -5.06 38.58 36.95
C ASN A 173 -4.80 37.15 37.52
N PRO A 174 -4.73 36.92 38.86
CA PRO A 174 -3.73 36.04 39.47
C PRO A 174 -4.20 34.65 39.99
N VAL A 175 -3.22 33.75 40.00
CA VAL A 175 -2.84 32.72 41.01
C VAL A 175 -3.91 32.12 41.93
N THR A 176 -4.06 30.79 41.82
CA THR A 176 -4.41 29.90 42.93
C THR A 176 -3.63 28.59 42.85
N LEU A 177 -2.95 28.25 43.95
CA LEU A 177 -2.30 26.96 44.24
C LEU A 177 -3.35 25.91 44.65
N SER A 178 -3.21 24.67 44.17
CA SER A 178 -3.76 23.49 44.85
C SER A 178 -2.99 22.22 44.50
N ASN A 179 -2.61 21.49 45.55
CA ASN A 179 -1.95 20.20 45.55
C ASN A 179 -2.87 19.05 45.08
N GLY A 180 -2.22 17.99 44.58
CA GLY A 180 -2.50 16.60 44.96
C GLY A 180 -3.43 15.80 44.05
N SER A 181 -2.91 14.72 43.46
CA SER A 181 -3.21 13.35 43.92
C SER A 181 -2.55 12.30 43.02
N ASP A 182 -2.08 11.24 43.67
CA ASP A 182 -1.63 9.97 43.11
C ASP A 182 -2.60 9.37 42.09
N TYR A 183 -2.04 8.81 41.01
CA TYR A 183 -2.69 7.79 40.21
C TYR A 183 -1.80 6.54 40.18
N ALA A 184 -2.14 5.60 41.05
CA ALA A 184 -1.81 4.20 40.84
C ALA A 184 -2.72 3.68 39.72
N LEU A 185 -2.13 3.28 38.59
CA LEU A 185 -2.82 2.55 37.54
C LEU A 185 -2.55 1.06 37.74
N ASP A 186 -3.59 0.40 38.23
CA ASP A 186 -3.82 -1.04 38.18
C ASP A 186 -3.97 -1.44 36.69
N MET A 187 -3.12 -2.33 36.19
CA MET A 187 -3.26 -2.94 34.87
C MET A 187 -3.25 -4.47 35.04
N ASP A 188 -4.44 -5.00 35.34
CA ASP A 188 -4.84 -6.37 35.04
C ASP A 188 -5.99 -6.28 34.03
N ASP A 189 -5.71 -6.34 32.73
CA ASP A 189 -6.72 -6.56 31.68
C ASP A 189 -6.29 -7.73 30.79
N ASP A 190 -6.54 -8.94 31.30
CA ASP A 190 -6.49 -10.22 30.58
C ASP A 190 -7.63 -10.31 29.54
N ARG A 191 -7.72 -9.35 28.63
CA ARG A 191 -8.58 -9.48 27.45
C ARG A 191 -7.82 -10.15 26.34
N ILE A 192 -8.01 -11.47 26.27
CA ILE A 192 -7.83 -12.24 25.04
C ILE A 192 -8.55 -11.48 23.92
N PRO A 193 -7.85 -11.04 22.86
CA PRO A 193 -8.49 -10.36 21.75
C PRO A 193 -9.47 -11.34 21.11
N VAL A 194 -10.76 -11.02 21.21
CA VAL A 194 -11.80 -11.69 20.45
C VAL A 194 -11.53 -11.38 18.99
N ASP A 195 -11.33 -12.44 18.19
CA ASP A 195 -11.14 -12.41 16.75
C ASP A 195 -12.38 -11.81 16.05
N GLU A 196 -12.47 -10.49 16.04
CA GLU A 196 -13.49 -9.70 15.35
C GLU A 196 -13.12 -9.45 13.87
N SER A 197 -12.04 -10.06 13.35
CA SER A 197 -11.50 -9.70 12.02
C SER A 197 -12.14 -10.46 10.85
N HIS A 198 -12.84 -11.57 11.11
CA HIS A 198 -13.30 -12.48 10.06
C HIS A 198 -14.62 -12.05 9.40
N ASP A 199 -15.62 -11.65 10.20
CA ASP A 199 -16.95 -11.31 9.69
C ASP A 199 -16.95 -9.97 8.93
N ASP A 200 -16.12 -9.01 9.34
CA ASP A 200 -16.01 -7.70 8.69
C ASP A 200 -15.38 -7.78 7.29
N ARG A 201 -14.45 -8.71 7.08
CA ARG A 201 -13.80 -8.91 5.78
C ARG A 201 -14.75 -9.57 4.77
N ILE A 202 -15.51 -10.59 5.18
CA ILE A 202 -16.52 -11.22 4.34
C ILE A 202 -17.66 -10.24 4.03
N ALA A 203 -18.10 -9.45 5.02
CA ALA A 203 -19.10 -8.41 4.83
C ALA A 203 -18.63 -7.34 3.82
N THR A 204 -17.35 -6.94 3.87
CA THR A 204 -16.76 -5.98 2.93
C THR A 204 -16.72 -6.54 1.50
N MET A 205 -16.37 -7.82 1.34
CA MET A 205 -16.37 -8.48 0.03
C MET A 205 -17.78 -8.62 -0.56
N ILE A 206 -18.75 -9.05 0.25
CA ILE A 206 -20.15 -9.19 -0.16
C ILE A 206 -20.74 -7.82 -0.52
N THR A 207 -20.48 -6.79 0.29
CA THR A 207 -20.94 -5.42 0.01
C THR A 207 -20.36 -4.89 -1.31
N SER A 208 -19.08 -5.16 -1.58
CA SER A 208 -18.42 -4.81 -2.84
C SER A 208 -19.04 -5.54 -4.05
N LEU A 209 -19.38 -6.82 -3.88
CA LEU A 209 -20.04 -7.62 -4.93
C LEU A 209 -21.47 -7.13 -5.23
N ILE A 210 -22.21 -6.70 -4.20
CA ILE A 210 -23.57 -6.14 -4.35
C ILE A 210 -23.51 -4.78 -5.05
N ALA A 211 -22.63 -3.88 -4.60
CA ALA A 211 -22.42 -2.57 -5.24
C ALA A 211 -22.00 -2.73 -6.71
N PHE A 212 -21.21 -3.75 -7.00
CA PHE A 212 -20.81 -4.12 -8.34
C PHE A 212 -21.98 -4.63 -9.21
N GLY A 213 -22.78 -5.57 -8.70
CA GLY A 213 -23.98 -6.06 -9.39
C GLY A 213 -24.97 -4.92 -9.70
N ALA A 214 -25.14 -3.97 -8.77
CA ALA A 214 -25.93 -2.78 -8.98
C ALA A 214 -25.37 -1.87 -10.08
N SER A 215 -24.04 -1.75 -10.19
CA SER A 215 -23.36 -0.94 -11.21
C SER A 215 -23.54 -1.51 -12.62
N ILE A 216 -23.44 -2.83 -12.78
CA ILE A 216 -23.73 -3.50 -14.07
C ILE A 216 -25.19 -3.28 -14.47
N ILE A 217 -26.13 -3.50 -13.54
CA ILE A 217 -27.56 -3.29 -13.78
C ILE A 217 -27.81 -1.83 -14.17
N PHE A 218 -27.16 -0.87 -13.50
CA PHE A 218 -27.29 0.55 -13.81
C PHE A 218 -26.78 0.90 -15.21
N VAL A 219 -25.62 0.37 -15.63
CA VAL A 219 -25.10 0.55 -17.00
C VAL A 219 -26.04 -0.09 -18.03
N PHE A 220 -26.53 -1.30 -17.76
CA PHE A 220 -27.50 -1.95 -18.64
C PHE A 220 -28.79 -1.14 -18.77
N LEU A 221 -29.29 -0.57 -17.67
CA LEU A 221 -30.45 0.33 -17.67
C LEU A 221 -30.16 1.64 -18.41
N LEU A 222 -28.95 2.20 -18.29
CA LEU A 222 -28.52 3.37 -19.06
C LEU A 222 -28.48 3.08 -20.57
N VAL A 223 -27.91 1.95 -20.98
CA VAL A 223 -27.89 1.51 -22.38
C VAL A 223 -29.31 1.30 -22.88
N LYS A 224 -30.17 0.64 -22.08
CA LYS A 224 -31.58 0.42 -22.42
C LYS A 224 -32.36 1.74 -22.57
N LYS A 225 -32.11 2.73 -21.70
CA LYS A 225 -32.76 4.05 -21.71
C LYS A 225 -32.23 4.96 -22.82
N ALA A 226 -30.94 4.89 -23.14
CA ALA A 226 -30.33 5.62 -24.25
C ALA A 226 -30.80 5.09 -25.62
N ALA A 227 -31.16 3.81 -25.68
CA ALA A 227 -31.64 3.09 -26.85
C ALA A 227 -33.15 3.26 -27.13
N HIS A 228 -33.69 4.48 -27.03
CA HIS A 228 -35.10 4.74 -27.34
C HIS A 228 -35.40 4.62 -28.87
N GLU A 229 -34.35 4.55 -29.70
CA GLU A 229 -34.44 4.23 -31.13
C GLU A 229 -33.68 2.93 -31.44
N PRO A 230 -34.25 2.00 -32.22
CA PRO A 230 -33.64 0.68 -32.46
C PRO A 230 -32.27 0.73 -33.14
N ASN A 231 -32.00 1.76 -33.97
CA ASN A 231 -30.70 1.95 -34.60
C ASN A 231 -29.63 2.47 -33.62
N SER A 232 -30.00 3.33 -32.65
CA SER A 232 -29.02 3.88 -31.69
C SER A 232 -28.53 2.85 -30.67
N ARG A 233 -29.32 1.80 -30.39
CA ARG A 233 -28.92 0.71 -29.49
C ARG A 233 -27.63 0.02 -29.93
N ARG A 234 -27.54 -0.34 -31.21
CA ARG A 234 -26.37 -1.06 -31.74
C ARG A 234 -25.11 -0.21 -31.64
N THR A 235 -25.24 1.07 -31.93
CA THR A 235 -24.14 2.02 -31.86
C THR A 235 -23.57 2.13 -30.45
N TYR A 236 -24.41 2.27 -29.43
CA TYR A 236 -23.92 2.38 -28.04
C TYR A 236 -23.31 1.08 -27.51
N VAL A 237 -23.77 -0.09 -27.98
CA VAL A 237 -23.12 -1.38 -27.66
C VAL A 237 -21.69 -1.41 -28.21
N ILE A 238 -21.45 -0.88 -29.41
CA ILE A 238 -20.10 -0.78 -29.97
C ILE A 238 -19.20 0.07 -29.07
N PHE A 239 -19.67 1.22 -28.59
CA PHE A 239 -18.87 2.06 -27.67
C PHE A 239 -18.60 1.40 -26.32
N PHE A 240 -19.57 0.67 -25.78
CA PHE A 240 -19.35 -0.13 -24.58
C PHE A 240 -18.21 -1.15 -24.79
N LEU A 241 -18.24 -1.87 -25.92
CA LEU A 241 -17.19 -2.82 -26.29
C LEU A 241 -15.84 -2.13 -26.55
N ILE A 242 -15.82 -0.92 -27.12
CA ILE A 242 -14.61 -0.10 -27.27
C ILE A 242 -13.95 0.14 -25.91
N GLY A 243 -14.73 0.47 -24.88
CA GLY A 243 -14.21 0.65 -23.52
C GLY A 243 -13.54 -0.60 -22.95
N ILE A 244 -14.21 -1.75 -23.07
CA ILE A 244 -13.65 -3.04 -22.63
C ILE A 244 -12.39 -3.40 -23.44
N PHE A 245 -12.46 -3.30 -24.77
CA PHE A 245 -11.35 -3.64 -25.65
C PHE A 245 -10.13 -2.74 -25.42
N THR A 246 -10.35 -1.47 -25.13
CA THR A 246 -9.29 -0.53 -24.76
C THR A 246 -8.46 -1.06 -23.61
N PHE A 247 -9.09 -1.54 -22.53
CA PHE A 247 -8.41 -2.06 -21.35
C PHE A 247 -7.44 -3.22 -21.69
N TYR A 248 -7.93 -4.21 -22.45
CA TYR A 248 -7.10 -5.36 -22.84
C TYR A 248 -6.00 -4.98 -23.83
N LEU A 249 -6.32 -4.12 -24.81
CA LEU A 249 -5.35 -3.68 -25.80
C LEU A 249 -4.24 -2.84 -25.16
N SER A 250 -4.59 -1.94 -24.24
CA SER A 250 -3.60 -1.17 -23.49
C SER A 250 -2.73 -2.09 -22.65
N GLY A 251 -3.31 -3.03 -21.89
CA GLY A 251 -2.53 -3.99 -21.09
C GLY A 251 -1.57 -4.85 -21.93
N TYR A 252 -1.94 -5.20 -23.16
CA TYR A 252 -1.07 -5.92 -24.09
C TYR A 252 0.09 -5.07 -24.61
N ILE A 253 -0.19 -3.83 -25.05
CA ILE A 253 0.82 -2.90 -25.56
C ILE A 253 1.79 -2.46 -24.44
N LEU A 254 1.30 -2.40 -23.20
CA LEU A 254 2.01 -1.87 -22.04
C LEU A 254 2.87 -2.89 -21.30
N ARG A 255 2.98 -4.12 -21.80
CA ARG A 255 3.86 -5.12 -21.18
C ARG A 255 5.31 -4.62 -21.17
N GLY A 256 5.88 -4.49 -19.97
CA GLY A 256 7.26 -4.06 -19.76
C GLY A 256 7.47 -2.55 -19.76
N ILE A 257 6.41 -1.76 -19.56
CA ILE A 257 6.52 -0.32 -19.32
C ILE A 257 6.13 -0.05 -17.87
N ASP A 258 7.06 0.52 -17.10
CA ASP A 258 6.85 0.83 -15.69
C ASP A 258 5.88 2.01 -15.50
N PRO A 259 5.15 2.08 -14.37
CA PRO A 259 4.33 3.25 -14.00
C PRO A 259 5.11 4.57 -14.01
N PRO A 260 4.48 5.73 -14.32
CA PRO A 260 3.06 5.97 -14.63
C PRO A 260 2.72 6.03 -16.12
N GLN A 261 3.70 5.87 -17.03
CA GLN A 261 3.52 5.93 -18.49
C GLN A 261 2.35 5.04 -19.02
N PRO A 262 2.06 3.86 -18.45
CA PRO A 262 0.92 3.01 -18.82
C PRO A 262 -0.43 3.71 -18.84
N ILE A 263 -0.68 4.62 -17.89
CA ILE A 263 -1.98 5.28 -17.77
C ILE A 263 -2.20 6.24 -18.95
N TYR A 264 -1.20 7.04 -19.30
CA TYR A 264 -1.30 7.98 -20.43
C TYR A 264 -1.50 7.26 -21.76
N LEU A 265 -0.82 6.13 -21.97
CA LEU A 265 -0.98 5.35 -23.19
C LEU A 265 -2.36 4.67 -23.25
N MET A 266 -2.90 4.20 -22.13
CA MET A 266 -4.27 3.66 -22.07
C MET A 266 -5.28 4.73 -22.50
N PHE A 267 -5.16 5.96 -22.00
CA PHE A 267 -6.02 7.06 -22.43
C PHE A 267 -5.82 7.42 -23.90
N LEU A 268 -4.60 7.40 -24.42
CA LEU A 268 -4.34 7.61 -25.84
C LEU A 268 -5.05 6.56 -26.71
N VAL A 269 -4.90 5.28 -26.38
CA VAL A 269 -5.58 4.16 -27.06
C VAL A 269 -7.10 4.34 -26.99
N PHE A 270 -7.62 4.70 -25.82
CA PHE A 270 -9.05 4.97 -25.61
C PHE A 270 -9.58 6.08 -26.52
N PHE A 271 -8.87 7.22 -26.60
CA PHE A 271 -9.27 8.35 -27.44
C PHE A 271 -9.20 8.00 -28.93
N VAL A 272 -8.16 7.29 -29.37
CA VAL A 272 -8.03 6.84 -30.77
C VAL A 272 -9.16 5.90 -31.16
N LEU A 273 -9.46 4.90 -30.33
CA LEU A 273 -10.54 3.95 -30.60
C LEU A 273 -11.93 4.60 -30.55
N THR A 274 -12.18 5.45 -29.54
CA THR A 274 -13.44 6.20 -29.43
C THR A 274 -13.62 7.16 -30.61
N GLY A 275 -12.57 7.89 -30.99
CA GLY A 275 -12.58 8.79 -32.15
C GLY A 275 -12.84 8.04 -33.46
N THR A 276 -12.18 6.91 -33.67
CA THR A 276 -12.40 6.03 -34.83
C THR A 276 -13.83 5.50 -34.85
N GLY A 277 -14.37 5.08 -33.70
CA GLY A 277 -15.76 4.66 -33.55
C GLY A 277 -16.75 5.77 -33.95
N ILE A 278 -16.52 7.01 -33.51
CA ILE A 278 -17.38 8.16 -33.87
C ILE A 278 -17.33 8.44 -35.37
N LEU A 279 -16.15 8.32 -36.00
CA LEU A 279 -16.01 8.50 -37.45
C LEU A 279 -16.74 7.40 -38.23
N ALA A 280 -16.62 6.14 -37.79
CA ALA A 280 -17.23 5.00 -38.45
C ALA A 280 -18.77 5.00 -38.39
N THR A 281 -19.36 5.54 -37.32
CA THR A 281 -20.83 5.59 -37.19
C THR A 281 -21.47 6.75 -37.96
N GLY A 282 -20.68 7.73 -38.38
CA GLY A 282 -21.16 8.91 -39.13
C GLY A 282 -21.99 9.90 -38.30
N GLU A 283 -22.30 9.59 -37.04
CA GLU A 283 -23.08 10.44 -36.15
C GLU A 283 -22.21 11.53 -35.51
N ARG A 284 -22.37 12.78 -35.97
CA ARG A 284 -21.57 13.93 -35.50
C ARG A 284 -22.29 14.83 -34.49
N SER A 285 -23.44 14.38 -33.98
CA SER A 285 -24.18 15.21 -33.01
C SER A 285 -23.40 15.29 -31.70
N ARG A 286 -23.27 16.50 -31.12
CA ARG A 286 -22.59 16.69 -29.83
C ARG A 286 -23.17 15.78 -28.74
N MET A 287 -24.49 15.61 -28.75
CA MET A 287 -25.19 14.75 -27.79
C MET A 287 -24.82 13.27 -27.95
N PHE A 288 -24.69 12.78 -29.19
CA PHE A 288 -24.23 11.43 -29.45
C PHE A 288 -22.79 11.23 -28.97
N ILE A 289 -21.88 12.14 -29.34
CA ILE A 289 -20.45 12.06 -28.99
C ILE A 289 -20.28 11.98 -27.47
N SER A 290 -20.94 12.85 -26.71
CA SER A 290 -20.86 12.83 -25.25
C SER A 290 -21.41 11.55 -24.64
N LYS A 291 -22.51 10.98 -25.18
CA LYS A 291 -23.07 9.72 -24.70
C LYS A 291 -22.18 8.54 -25.03
N ALA A 292 -21.65 8.49 -26.25
CA ALA A 292 -20.74 7.45 -26.72
C ALA A 292 -19.47 7.42 -25.86
N PHE A 293 -18.87 8.59 -25.62
CA PHE A 293 -17.74 8.74 -24.70
C PHE A 293 -18.07 8.29 -23.27
N ALA A 294 -19.19 8.75 -22.70
CA ALA A 294 -19.55 8.39 -21.34
C ALA A 294 -19.75 6.87 -21.18
N ILE A 295 -20.36 6.22 -22.18
CA ILE A 295 -20.60 4.77 -22.16
C ILE A 295 -19.29 3.99 -22.28
N SER A 296 -18.42 4.36 -23.22
CA SER A 296 -17.13 3.68 -23.39
C SER A 296 -16.21 3.91 -22.17
N PHE A 297 -16.21 5.12 -21.62
CA PHE A 297 -15.42 5.47 -20.45
C PHE A 297 -15.90 4.74 -19.19
N ALA A 298 -17.22 4.68 -18.96
CA ALA A 298 -17.78 3.91 -17.85
C ALA A 298 -17.43 2.42 -17.95
N ALA A 299 -17.48 1.85 -19.17
CA ALA A 299 -17.08 0.46 -19.39
C ALA A 299 -15.59 0.23 -19.06
N LEU A 300 -14.71 1.16 -19.46
CA LEU A 300 -13.28 1.12 -19.15
C LEU A 300 -13.03 1.16 -17.62
N ILE A 301 -13.70 2.05 -16.88
CA ILE A 301 -13.56 2.10 -15.41
C ILE A 301 -14.03 0.80 -14.78
N ILE A 302 -15.20 0.29 -15.17
CA ILE A 302 -15.78 -0.92 -14.56
C ILE A 302 -14.85 -2.13 -14.76
N ILE A 303 -14.33 -2.33 -15.98
CA ILE A 303 -13.40 -3.44 -16.22
C ILE A 303 -12.07 -3.24 -15.48
N SER A 304 -11.60 -2.00 -15.33
CA SER A 304 -10.38 -1.70 -14.56
C SER A 304 -10.58 -2.05 -13.09
N VAL A 305 -11.66 -1.58 -12.46
CA VAL A 305 -12.00 -1.88 -11.07
C VAL A 305 -12.12 -3.40 -10.86
N LEU A 306 -12.76 -4.10 -11.79
CA LEU A 306 -12.87 -5.56 -11.75
C LEU A 306 -11.51 -6.25 -11.78
N PHE A 307 -10.63 -5.80 -12.67
CA PHE A 307 -9.32 -6.39 -12.81
C PHE A 307 -8.45 -6.13 -11.57
N PHE A 308 -8.49 -4.92 -11.01
CA PHE A 308 -7.79 -4.62 -9.76
C PHE A 308 -8.36 -5.38 -8.56
N ALA A 309 -9.69 -5.48 -8.44
CA ALA A 309 -10.33 -6.26 -7.40
C ALA A 309 -9.99 -7.75 -7.52
N TYR A 310 -10.00 -8.28 -8.75
CA TYR A 310 -9.57 -9.64 -9.02
C TYR A 310 -8.07 -9.84 -8.73
N GLY A 311 -7.21 -8.89 -9.09
CA GLY A 311 -5.79 -8.92 -8.79
C GLY A 311 -5.53 -8.93 -7.28
N ALA A 312 -6.14 -8.01 -6.53
CA ALA A 312 -6.04 -7.97 -5.07
C ALA A 312 -6.57 -9.25 -4.42
N PHE A 313 -7.69 -9.78 -4.91
CA PHE A 313 -8.22 -11.07 -4.47
C PHE A 313 -7.21 -12.19 -4.79
N SER A 314 -6.71 -12.28 -6.02
CA SER A 314 -5.72 -13.28 -6.41
C SER A 314 -4.45 -13.19 -5.58
N HIS A 315 -3.90 -12.00 -5.31
CA HIS A 315 -2.73 -11.83 -4.43
C HIS A 315 -3.04 -12.26 -2.99
N MET A 316 -4.21 -11.92 -2.47
CA MET A 316 -4.62 -12.32 -1.11
C MET A 316 -4.77 -13.85 -1.00
N TYR A 317 -5.24 -14.51 -2.06
CA TYR A 317 -5.47 -15.96 -2.09
C TYR A 317 -4.31 -16.78 -2.67
N SER A 318 -3.32 -16.15 -3.32
CA SER A 318 -2.13 -16.81 -3.83
C SER A 318 -1.10 -16.88 -2.72
N LYS A 319 -1.32 -17.88 -1.87
CA LYS A 319 -0.45 -18.24 -0.76
C LYS A 319 0.14 -19.59 -1.10
N THR A 320 1.46 -19.73 -1.02
CA THR A 320 2.09 -21.03 -1.22
C THR A 320 2.96 -21.38 -0.03
N ILE A 321 3.03 -22.68 0.24
CA ILE A 321 3.93 -23.29 1.21
C ILE A 321 4.86 -24.19 0.42
N ASP A 322 6.15 -24.10 0.65
CA ASP A 322 7.14 -25.02 0.12
C ASP A 322 7.90 -25.73 1.24
N ALA A 323 8.41 -26.92 0.95
CA ALA A 323 9.24 -27.65 1.88
C ALA A 323 10.53 -28.13 1.19
N ARG A 324 11.66 -27.76 1.76
CA ARG A 324 12.99 -28.14 1.30
C ARG A 324 13.63 -29.11 2.27
N LEU A 325 14.01 -30.30 1.80
CA LEU A 325 14.73 -31.28 2.62
C LEU A 325 16.12 -30.75 2.99
N LEU A 326 16.44 -30.75 4.29
CA LEU A 326 17.74 -30.38 4.82
C LEU A 326 18.67 -31.60 4.87
N GLN A 327 19.96 -31.38 4.59
CA GLN A 327 20.98 -32.43 4.64
C GLN A 327 21.57 -32.62 6.04
N GLU A 328 21.42 -31.61 6.90
CA GLU A 328 22.01 -31.55 8.24
C GLU A 328 20.92 -31.28 9.29
N GLU A 329 21.20 -31.68 10.53
CA GLU A 329 20.29 -31.42 11.65
C GLU A 329 20.39 -29.94 12.06
N PRO A 330 19.27 -29.21 12.04
CA PRO A 330 19.22 -27.78 12.39
C PRO A 330 19.19 -27.58 13.91
N ASP A 331 19.67 -26.43 14.37
CA ASP A 331 19.71 -26.10 15.80
C ASP A 331 18.32 -25.96 16.43
N THR A 332 17.33 -25.53 15.65
CA THR A 332 15.93 -25.37 16.08
C THR A 332 14.99 -26.03 15.08
N PHE A 333 14.03 -26.80 15.60
CA PHE A 333 12.99 -27.44 14.81
C PHE A 333 11.77 -27.80 15.65
N VAL A 334 10.61 -27.90 14.99
CA VAL A 334 9.38 -28.46 15.56
C VAL A 334 9.22 -29.90 15.10
N THR A 335 9.03 -30.82 16.03
CA THR A 335 8.69 -32.21 15.66
C THR A 335 7.20 -32.29 15.37
N VAL A 336 6.84 -32.64 14.14
CA VAL A 336 5.44 -32.78 13.74
C VAL A 336 5.08 -34.25 13.58
N THR A 337 3.90 -34.61 14.06
CA THR A 337 3.33 -35.95 13.89
C THR A 337 2.48 -36.03 12.63
N GLN A 338 2.10 -37.25 12.24
CA GLN A 338 1.12 -37.43 11.17
C GLN A 338 -0.23 -36.80 11.50
N GLU A 339 -0.61 -36.77 12.78
CA GLU A 339 -1.85 -36.20 13.26
C GLU A 339 -1.85 -34.68 13.12
N ASP A 340 -0.74 -34.03 13.48
CA ASP A 340 -0.54 -32.59 13.27
C ASP A 340 -0.65 -32.24 11.78
N LEU A 341 0.06 -32.98 10.91
CA LEU A 341 0.03 -32.76 9.46
C LEU A 341 -1.35 -33.00 8.83
N ASN A 342 -2.24 -33.78 9.46
CA ASN A 342 -3.60 -33.94 8.96
C ASN A 342 -4.46 -32.68 9.19
N ALA A 343 -4.07 -31.79 10.11
CA ALA A 343 -4.70 -30.49 10.31
C ALA A 343 -4.21 -29.42 9.30
N TYR A 344 -3.07 -29.66 8.64
CA TYR A 344 -2.41 -28.77 7.68
C TYR A 344 -2.11 -29.51 6.36
N PRO A 345 -3.14 -29.84 5.56
CA PRO A 345 -3.00 -30.59 4.31
C PRO A 345 -1.99 -30.00 3.30
N ALA A 346 -1.89 -28.68 3.15
CA ALA A 346 -0.94 -28.01 2.27
C ALA A 346 0.50 -28.15 2.79
N LEU A 347 0.74 -27.99 4.10
CA LEU A 347 2.06 -28.26 4.70
C LEU A 347 2.47 -29.72 4.50
N LYS A 348 1.52 -30.64 4.73
CA LYS A 348 1.74 -32.07 4.51
C LYS A 348 2.13 -32.37 3.07
N GLU A 349 1.35 -31.84 2.12
CA GLU A 349 1.62 -32.02 0.69
C GLU A 349 2.96 -31.39 0.28
N ALA A 350 3.32 -30.22 0.83
CA ALA A 350 4.60 -29.57 0.57
C ALA A 350 5.77 -30.46 1.03
N ILE A 351 5.69 -31.04 2.24
CA ILE A 351 6.70 -31.97 2.77
C ILE A 351 6.79 -33.24 1.93
N GLU A 352 5.65 -33.82 1.54
CA GLU A 352 5.59 -35.07 0.76
C GLU A 352 6.11 -34.88 -0.68
N THR A 353 5.80 -33.75 -1.31
CA THR A 353 6.18 -33.45 -2.70
C THR A 353 7.52 -32.74 -2.84
N ARG A 354 7.99 -32.09 -1.76
CA ARG A 354 9.20 -31.24 -1.73
C ARG A 354 9.13 -30.11 -2.77
N SER A 355 7.95 -29.50 -2.88
CA SER A 355 7.65 -28.49 -3.90
C SER A 355 6.70 -27.42 -3.37
N TYR A 356 6.49 -26.37 -4.16
CA TYR A 356 5.50 -25.33 -3.88
C TYR A 356 4.09 -25.90 -3.99
N VAL A 357 3.30 -25.72 -2.93
CA VAL A 357 1.90 -26.12 -2.86
C VAL A 357 1.05 -24.89 -2.57
N ASP A 358 0.00 -24.71 -3.37
CA ASP A 358 -1.00 -23.67 -3.13
C ASP A 358 -1.73 -23.96 -1.81
N ALA A 359 -1.69 -23.01 -0.90
CA ALA A 359 -2.34 -23.08 0.40
C ALA A 359 -3.54 -22.11 0.44
N ASN A 360 -4.60 -22.52 1.12
CA ASN A 360 -5.64 -21.59 1.52
C ASN A 360 -5.04 -20.54 2.47
N PRO A 361 -5.32 -19.22 2.33
CA PRO A 361 -4.79 -18.20 3.23
C PRO A 361 -4.94 -18.50 4.73
N TRP A 362 -6.08 -19.07 5.14
CA TRP A 362 -6.31 -19.43 6.53
C TRP A 362 -5.43 -20.59 7.01
N GLU A 363 -5.15 -21.53 6.13
CA GLU A 363 -4.23 -22.61 6.44
C GLU A 363 -2.80 -22.10 6.48
N TRP A 364 -2.43 -21.23 5.55
CA TRP A 364 -1.12 -20.58 5.48
C TRP A 364 -0.80 -19.83 6.77
N GLU A 365 -1.70 -18.96 7.24
CA GLU A 365 -1.53 -18.20 8.49
C GLU A 365 -1.44 -19.12 9.72
N ARG A 366 -2.36 -20.09 9.87
CA ARG A 366 -2.32 -21.04 10.98
C ARG A 366 -1.07 -21.90 10.97
N THR A 367 -0.52 -22.21 9.79
CA THR A 367 0.72 -22.97 9.68
C THR A 367 1.90 -22.15 10.19
N ILE A 368 1.98 -20.85 9.87
CA ILE A 368 3.01 -19.96 10.40
C ILE A 368 2.93 -19.89 11.92
N GLU A 369 1.72 -19.72 12.46
CA GLU A 369 1.49 -19.69 13.92
C GLU A 369 1.89 -21.02 14.58
N PHE A 370 1.48 -22.15 13.97
CA PHE A 370 1.84 -23.50 14.44
C PHE A 370 3.36 -23.73 14.50
N LEU A 371 4.10 -23.20 13.53
CA LEU A 371 5.55 -23.30 13.50
C LEU A 371 6.25 -22.35 14.47
N ASN A 372 5.52 -21.39 15.05
CA ASN A 372 5.98 -20.46 16.10
C ASN A 372 7.33 -19.80 15.76
N GLY A 373 7.50 -19.39 14.49
CA GLY A 373 8.73 -18.77 14.00
C GLY A 373 9.91 -19.72 13.74
N THR A 374 9.78 -21.02 14.05
CA THR A 374 10.75 -22.05 13.66
C THR A 374 10.30 -22.69 12.35
N PHE A 375 10.81 -22.16 11.25
CA PHE A 375 10.51 -22.59 9.87
C PHE A 375 11.15 -23.92 9.49
N THR A 376 11.35 -24.79 10.47
CA THR A 376 12.06 -26.05 10.32
C THR A 376 11.32 -27.14 11.07
N VAL A 377 11.00 -28.21 10.34
CA VAL A 377 10.12 -29.28 10.80
C VAL A 377 10.83 -30.62 10.72
N ARG A 378 10.71 -31.42 11.79
CA ARG A 378 11.14 -32.82 11.80
C ARG A 378 9.94 -33.74 11.60
N TYR A 379 9.96 -34.52 10.53
CA TYR A 379 8.91 -35.48 10.20
C TYR A 379 9.51 -36.79 9.69
N LYS A 380 9.07 -37.94 10.23
CA LYS A 380 9.59 -39.28 9.92
C LYS A 380 11.12 -39.43 10.01
N GLY A 381 11.76 -38.64 10.88
CA GLY A 381 13.20 -38.67 11.10
C GLY A 381 14.02 -37.82 10.11
N GLU A 382 13.37 -37.14 9.17
CA GLU A 382 13.98 -36.17 8.24
C GLU A 382 13.65 -34.74 8.67
N TYR A 383 14.47 -33.78 8.23
CA TYR A 383 14.33 -32.35 8.54
C TYR A 383 13.98 -31.56 7.27
N TYR A 384 12.99 -30.68 7.38
CA TYR A 384 12.47 -29.88 6.28
C TYR A 384 12.46 -28.42 6.67
N GLU A 385 13.00 -27.55 5.82
CA GLU A 385 12.80 -26.11 5.92
C GLU A 385 11.52 -25.74 5.17
N ILE A 386 10.66 -24.98 5.84
CA ILE A 386 9.34 -24.60 5.34
C ILE A 386 9.40 -23.14 4.91
N GLY A 387 9.20 -22.89 3.61
CA GLY A 387 9.07 -21.56 3.05
C GLY A 387 7.60 -21.19 2.89
N PHE A 388 7.33 -19.90 3.02
CA PHE A 388 6.02 -19.32 2.72
C PHE A 388 6.21 -18.17 1.76
N THR A 389 5.48 -18.21 0.64
CA THR A 389 5.51 -17.11 -0.33
C THR A 389 4.10 -16.61 -0.63
N THR A 390 4.04 -15.34 -1.00
CA THR A 390 2.85 -14.68 -1.51
C THR A 390 3.17 -14.21 -2.92
N ALA A 391 2.24 -14.35 -3.86
CA ALA A 391 2.45 -13.83 -5.22
C ALA A 391 2.49 -12.31 -5.27
#